data_AF-A0A356UNX4-F1
#
_entry.id   AF-A0A356UNX4-F1
#
_cell.length_a   1.000
_cell.length_b   1.000
_cell.length_c   1.000
_cell.angle_alpha   90.00
_cell.angle_beta   90.00
_cell.angle_gamma   90.00
#
_symmetry.space_group_name_H-M   'P 1'
#
loop_
_entity.id
_entity.type
_entity.pdbx_description
1 polymer ?
#
loop_
_entity_poly.entity_id
_entity_poly.type
_entity_poly.pdbx_seq_one_letter_code
_entity_poly.pdbx_strand_id
1 'polypeptide(L)'
;MDFLKSSEVDVAYYILSQAGEKMYYKDLVLDVIEKTHKPVQSLSAAISEVYTLINMDSRFHYEGEGQWGLTEWNPPEVKRSHASRSTSGSSKAAAKASSNRKKKLESIQE
;
A
#
# COMPACT_ATOMS: atom_id res chain seq x y z
N MET A 1 10.53 -12.75 15.62
CA MET A 1 9.08 -12.47 15.72
C MET A 1 8.38 -13.72 16.21
N ASP A 2 7.49 -13.64 17.21
CA ASP A 2 6.59 -14.75 17.56
C ASP A 2 5.27 -14.57 16.79
N PHE A 3 5.18 -15.20 15.62
CA PHE A 3 4.07 -14.99 14.67
C PHE A 3 2.71 -15.45 15.22
N LEU A 4 2.69 -16.40 16.16
CA LEU A 4 1.46 -16.95 16.74
C LEU A 4 0.77 -15.97 17.71
N LYS A 5 1.52 -15.01 18.25
CA LYS A 5 1.01 -13.99 19.19
C LYS A 5 0.93 -12.60 18.59
N SER A 6 1.40 -12.44 17.36
CA SER A 6 1.41 -11.16 16.65
C SER A 6 0.10 -10.95 15.89
N SER A 7 -0.27 -9.68 15.70
CA SER A 7 -1.40 -9.35 14.81
C SER A 7 -1.00 -9.56 13.35
N GLU A 8 -1.99 -9.81 12.49
CA GLU A 8 -1.84 -9.99 11.05
C GLU A 8 -1.10 -8.80 10.42
N VAL A 9 -1.38 -7.59 10.89
CA VAL A 9 -0.74 -6.36 10.43
C VAL A 9 0.72 -6.26 10.89
N ASP A 10 1.06 -6.76 12.08
CA ASP A 10 2.46 -6.80 12.53
C ASP A 10 3.27 -7.84 11.75
N VAL A 11 2.64 -8.96 11.39
CA VAL A 11 3.25 -9.95 10.50
C VAL A 11 3.44 -9.39 9.10
N ALA A 12 2.45 -8.68 8.54
CA ALA A 12 2.56 -8.02 7.24
C ALA A 12 3.67 -6.96 7.24
N TYR A 13 3.76 -6.15 8.29
CA TYR A 13 4.82 -5.16 8.47
C TYR A 13 6.19 -5.83 8.51
N TYR A 14 6.33 -6.92 9.27
CA TYR A 14 7.57 -7.69 9.34
C TYR A 14 7.95 -8.29 7.98
N ILE A 15 6.99 -8.84 7.22
CA ILE A 15 7.24 -9.41 5.88
C ILE A 15 7.81 -8.33 4.95
N LEU A 16 7.14 -7.18 4.84
CA LEU A 16 7.60 -6.09 3.99
C LEU A 16 8.96 -5.54 4.47
N SER A 17 9.14 -5.36 5.78
CA SER A 17 10.40 -4.89 6.36
C SER A 17 11.58 -5.82 6.05
N GLN A 18 11.35 -7.13 6.07
CA GLN A 18 12.37 -8.12 5.75
C GLN A 18 12.63 -8.23 4.23
N ALA A 19 11.61 -8.05 3.41
CA ALA A 19 11.76 -8.02 1.95
C ALA A 19 12.54 -6.78 1.49
N GLY A 20 12.31 -5.63 2.12
CA GLY A 20 12.93 -4.35 1.76
C GLY A 20 12.44 -3.76 0.44
N GLU A 21 11.43 -4.35 -0.17
CA GLU A 21 10.82 -3.92 -1.43
C GLU A 21 9.31 -4.17 -1.45
N LYS A 22 8.64 -3.51 -2.40
CA LYS A 22 7.18 -3.66 -2.60
C LYS A 22 6.83 -5.05 -3.10
N MET A 23 5.71 -5.58 -2.62
CA MET A 23 5.22 -6.93 -2.96
C MET A 23 3.81 -6.86 -3.53
N TYR A 24 3.42 -7.86 -4.33
CA TYR A 24 2.02 -7.98 -4.74
C TYR A 24 1.14 -8.23 -3.52
N TYR A 25 0.02 -7.52 -3.48
CA TYR A 25 -0.88 -7.56 -2.34
C TYR A 25 -1.40 -8.97 -2.03
N LYS A 26 -1.70 -9.74 -3.10
CA LYS A 26 -2.14 -11.13 -2.96
C LYS A 26 -1.10 -11.99 -2.25
N ASP A 27 0.17 -11.84 -2.63
CA ASP A 27 1.27 -12.62 -2.07
C ASP A 27 1.51 -12.23 -0.62
N LEU A 28 1.47 -10.92 -0.31
CA LEU A 28 1.54 -10.42 1.06
C LEU A 28 0.45 -11.02 1.96
N VAL A 29 -0.80 -11.03 1.50
CA VAL A 29 -1.93 -11.59 2.27
C VAL A 29 -1.74 -13.09 2.52
N LEU A 30 -1.31 -13.84 1.50
CA LEU A 30 -1.07 -15.28 1.63
C LEU A 30 0.07 -15.57 2.60
N ASP A 31 1.19 -14.84 2.49
CA ASP A 31 2.33 -14.98 3.40
C ASP A 31 1.96 -14.72 4.87
N VAL A 32 1.08 -13.75 5.13
CA VAL A 32 0.58 -13.45 6.48
C VAL A 32 -0.24 -14.63 7.03
N ILE A 33 -1.14 -15.19 6.23
CA ILE A 33 -1.97 -16.35 6.62
C ILE A 33 -1.09 -17.56 6.91
N GLU A 34 -0.11 -17.81 6.03
CA GLU A 34 0.82 -18.93 6.21
C GLU A 34 1.66 -18.78 7.47
N LYS A 35 2.15 -17.58 7.80
CA LYS A 35 3.01 -17.38 8.99
C LYS A 35 2.24 -17.33 10.31
N THR A 36 1.01 -16.82 10.30
CA THR A 36 0.20 -16.69 11.54
C THR A 36 -0.38 -18.02 11.99
N HIS A 37 -0.58 -18.99 11.09
CA HIS A 37 -1.09 -20.34 11.38
C HIS A 37 -2.35 -20.35 12.28
N LYS A 38 -3.18 -19.30 12.21
CA LYS A 38 -4.38 -19.21 13.02
C LYS A 38 -5.45 -20.19 12.51
N PRO A 39 -6.20 -20.86 13.41
CA PRO A 39 -7.35 -21.66 12.99
C PRO A 39 -8.38 -20.76 12.32
N VAL A 40 -8.66 -21.00 11.04
CA VAL A 40 -9.62 -20.24 10.26
C VAL A 40 -10.73 -21.17 9.75
N GLN A 41 -11.97 -20.65 9.71
CA GLN A 41 -13.12 -21.44 9.23
C GLN A 41 -12.99 -21.78 7.75
N SER A 42 -12.41 -20.86 6.97
CA SER A 42 -12.08 -21.05 5.56
C SER A 42 -10.92 -20.15 5.16
N LEU A 43 -10.21 -20.54 4.09
CA LEU A 43 -9.16 -19.70 3.50
C LEU A 43 -9.73 -18.36 2.98
N SER A 44 -10.95 -18.35 2.44
CA SER A 44 -11.60 -17.13 1.96
C SER A 44 -11.91 -16.14 3.09
N ALA A 45 -12.32 -16.65 4.26
CA ALA A 45 -12.53 -15.83 5.45
C ALA A 45 -11.22 -15.21 5.92
N ALA A 46 -10.14 -16.01 5.98
CA ALA A 46 -8.80 -15.54 6.36
C ALA A 46 -8.28 -14.44 5.42
N ILE A 47 -8.42 -14.64 4.10
CA ILE A 47 -8.05 -13.64 3.10
C ILE A 47 -8.82 -12.34 3.30
N SER A 48 -10.13 -12.42 3.53
CA SER A 48 -10.98 -11.23 3.70
C SER A 48 -10.65 -10.47 4.99
N GLU A 49 -10.35 -11.19 6.06
CA GLU A 49 -9.95 -10.61 7.34
C GLU A 49 -8.60 -9.89 7.21
N VAL A 50 -7.56 -10.58 6.74
CA VAL A 50 -6.23 -9.99 6.53
C VAL A 50 -6.31 -8.81 5.56
N TYR A 51 -7.08 -8.94 4.48
CA TYR A 51 -7.34 -7.85 3.52
C TYR A 51 -7.86 -6.61 4.24
N THR A 52 -8.90 -6.77 5.07
CA THR A 52 -9.53 -5.67 5.78
C THR A 52 -8.56 -5.03 6.77
N LEU A 53 -7.82 -5.85 7.52
CA LEU A 53 -6.86 -5.36 8.51
C LEU A 53 -5.73 -4.55 7.86
N ILE A 54 -5.13 -5.04 6.78
CA ILE A 54 -4.06 -4.31 6.08
C ILE A 54 -4.58 -3.01 5.46
N ASN A 55 -5.77 -3.02 4.84
CA ASN A 55 -6.33 -1.80 4.24
C ASN A 55 -6.69 -0.71 5.26
N MET A 56 -6.96 -1.08 6.51
CA MET A 56 -7.26 -0.13 7.59
C MET A 56 -6.01 0.39 8.31
N ASP A 57 -4.84 -0.19 8.06
CA ASP A 57 -3.60 0.18 8.73
C ASP A 57 -2.78 1.17 7.89
N SER A 58 -2.50 2.35 8.46
CA SER A 58 -1.84 3.46 7.78
C SER A 58 -0.34 3.26 7.52
N ARG A 59 0.27 2.21 8.07
CA ARG A 59 1.67 1.84 7.80
C ARG A 59 1.86 1.30 6.38
N PHE A 60 0.80 0.81 5.75
CA PHE A 60 0.84 0.27 4.40
C PHE A 60 0.31 1.28 3.40
N HIS A 61 0.93 1.33 2.23
CA HIS A 61 0.38 2.11 1.13
C HIS A 61 0.50 1.39 -0.21
N TYR A 62 -0.40 1.79 -1.12
CA TYR A 62 -0.41 1.32 -2.49
C TYR A 62 0.69 1.99 -3.31
N GLU A 63 1.51 1.18 -3.96
CA GLU A 63 2.66 1.58 -4.80
C GLU A 63 2.37 1.53 -6.31
N GLY A 64 1.16 1.11 -6.69
CA GLY A 64 0.78 0.90 -8.10
C GLY A 64 0.79 -0.57 -8.50
N GLU A 65 0.07 -0.89 -9.59
CA GLU A 65 0.03 -2.23 -10.21
C GLU A 65 -0.27 -3.40 -9.25
N GLY A 66 -1.10 -3.15 -8.23
CA GLY A 66 -1.42 -4.18 -7.22
C GLY A 66 -0.31 -4.43 -6.19
N GLN A 67 0.76 -3.62 -6.21
CA GLN A 67 1.87 -3.70 -5.27
C GLN A 67 1.67 -2.78 -4.07
N TRP A 68 2.16 -3.23 -2.93
CA TRP A 68 2.07 -2.52 -1.66
C TRP A 68 3.43 -2.47 -0.98
N GLY A 69 3.65 -1.37 -0.26
CA GLY A 69 4.87 -1.12 0.48
C GLY A 69 4.59 -0.43 1.81
N LEU A 70 5.65 -0.12 2.55
CA LEU A 70 5.57 0.60 3.81
C LEU A 70 5.64 2.10 3.57
N THR A 71 4.79 2.86 4.25
CA THR A 71 4.74 4.32 4.17
C THR A 71 6.08 4.96 4.55
N GLU A 72 6.89 4.30 5.38
CA GLU A 72 8.23 4.76 5.77
C GLU A 72 9.25 4.73 4.62
N TRP A 73 9.04 3.91 3.59
CA TRP A 73 9.94 3.85 2.42
C TRP A 73 9.84 5.10 1.55
N ASN A 74 8.72 5.83 1.65
CA ASN A 74 8.48 7.04 0.90
C ASN A 74 8.19 8.21 1.86
N PRO A 75 9.23 8.77 2.53
CA PRO A 75 9.04 9.85 3.49
C PRO A 75 8.31 11.02 2.83
N PRO A 76 7.30 11.62 3.51
CA PRO A 76 6.56 12.73 2.94
C PRO A 76 7.54 13.86 2.63
N GLU A 77 7.56 14.32 1.37
CA GLU A 77 8.34 15.50 0.98
C GLU A 77 7.94 16.65 1.91
N VAL A 78 8.87 17.04 2.78
CA VAL A 78 8.70 18.20 3.64
C VAL A 78 8.67 19.40 2.71
N LYS A 79 7.45 19.91 2.44
CA LYS A 79 7.27 21.17 1.71
C LYS A 79 7.88 22.29 2.56
N ARG A 80 9.19 22.51 2.43
CA ARG A 80 9.82 23.77 2.81
C ARG A 80 9.18 24.85 1.94
N SER A 81 8.32 25.66 2.55
CA SER A 81 7.86 26.90 1.96
C SER A 81 9.08 27.80 1.71
N HIS A 82 9.12 28.41 0.52
CA HIS A 82 10.12 29.35 -0.02
C HIS A 82 11.47 28.77 -0.46
N ALA A 83 11.61 28.48 -1.75
CA ALA A 83 12.43 29.26 -2.69
C ALA A 83 12.36 28.66 -4.12
N SER A 84 12.47 29.53 -5.11
CA SER A 84 12.24 29.35 -6.53
C SER A 84 13.19 28.38 -7.28
N ARG A 85 12.57 27.50 -8.10
CA ARG A 85 12.96 26.95 -9.44
C ARG A 85 14.44 26.61 -9.71
N SER A 86 14.69 25.34 -10.09
CA SER A 86 15.12 24.97 -11.46
C SER A 86 14.97 23.46 -11.71
N THR A 87 14.73 23.11 -12.98
CA THR A 87 14.21 21.85 -13.50
C THR A 87 15.28 20.90 -14.05
N SER A 88 15.20 19.60 -13.76
CA SER A 88 15.67 18.49 -14.63
C SER A 88 15.02 17.16 -14.16
N GLY A 89 13.93 16.70 -14.78
CA GLY A 89 13.88 15.55 -15.72
C GLY A 89 13.78 14.19 -14.97
N SER A 90 12.80 13.30 -15.08
CA SER A 90 11.74 13.04 -16.07
C SER A 90 10.68 12.09 -15.47
N SER A 91 9.39 12.41 -15.54
CA SER A 91 8.30 11.42 -15.65
C SER A 91 7.03 12.09 -16.20
N LYS A 92 6.98 12.20 -17.53
CA LYS A 92 5.93 12.92 -18.29
C LYS A 92 4.55 12.23 -18.29
N ALA A 93 4.30 11.29 -17.38
CA ALA A 93 3.04 10.53 -17.30
C ALA A 93 2.00 11.13 -16.32
N ALA A 94 2.44 11.88 -15.30
CA ALA A 94 1.55 12.37 -14.24
C ALA A 94 0.67 13.58 -14.62
N ALA A 95 1.08 14.39 -15.60
CA ALA A 95 0.37 15.62 -15.95
C ALA A 95 -0.91 15.39 -16.77
N LYS A 96 -1.00 14.28 -17.53
CA LYS A 96 -2.17 14.00 -18.38
C LYS A 96 -3.32 13.34 -17.61
N ALA A 97 -3.00 12.55 -16.58
CA ALA A 97 -4.00 11.83 -15.76
C ALA A 97 -4.85 12.76 -14.88
N SER A 98 -4.27 13.89 -14.44
CA SER A 98 -4.96 14.85 -13.57
C SER A 98 -6.03 15.67 -14.31
N SER A 99 -5.82 15.97 -15.60
CA SER A 99 -6.79 16.71 -16.43
C SER A 99 -7.98 15.82 -16.83
N ASN A 100 -7.72 14.53 -17.11
CA ASN A 100 -8.76 13.59 -17.49
C ASN A 100 -9.70 13.20 -16.35
N ARG A 101 -9.25 13.30 -15.09
CA ARG A 101 -10.10 13.01 -13.92
C ARG A 101 -11.10 14.14 -13.67
N LYS A 102 -10.72 15.42 -13.85
CA LYS A 102 -11.64 16.56 -13.68
C LYS A 102 -12.80 16.52 -14.67
N LYS A 103 -12.52 16.31 -15.96
CA LYS A 103 -13.57 16.24 -17.00
C LYS A 103 -14.59 15.11 -16.79
N LYS A 104 -14.19 13.98 -16.18
CA LYS A 104 -15.10 12.86 -15.95
C LYS A 104 -16.06 13.11 -14.77
N LEU A 105 -15.68 13.95 -13.80
CA LEU A 105 -16.58 14.30 -12.69
C LEU A 105 -17.64 15.35 -13.11
N GLU A 106 -17.31 16.29 -13.99
CA GLU A 106 -18.27 17.29 -14.48
C GLU A 106 -19.37 16.68 -15.37
N SER A 107 -19.04 15.66 -16.16
CA SER A 107 -20.01 14.98 -17.05
C SER A 107 -21.02 14.07 -16.33
N ILE A 108 -20.86 13.81 -15.02
CA ILE A 108 -21.77 12.93 -14.25
C ILE A 108 -22.85 13.75 -13.52
N GLN A 109 -22.76 15.09 -13.56
CA GLN A 109 -23.69 16.00 -12.88
C GLN A 109 -24.69 16.70 -13.82
N GLU A 110 -24.77 16.31 -15.09
CA GLU A 110 -25.86 16.69 -16.00
C GLU A 110 -26.73 15.49 -16.38
#